data_AF-A0A968QFL7-F1
#
_entry.id   AF-A0A968QFL7-F1
#
_cell.length_a   1.000
_cell.length_b   1.000
_cell.length_c   1.000
_cell.angle_alpha   90.00
_cell.angle_beta   90.00
_cell.angle_gamma   90.00
#
_symmetry.space_group_name_H-M   'P 1'
#
loop_
_entity.id
_entity.type
_entity.pdbx_description
1 polymer ?
#
loop_
_entity_poly.entity_id
_entity_poly.type
_entity_poly.pdbx_seq_one_letter_code
_entity_poly.pdbx_strand_id
1 'polypeptide(L)'
;MAQGLSNNTFVVFPANGHGAIGTVCSVGMMAEFLDNPARSPDTSCANDGAISFISDANTLIKPGTVWLADSVIGADRPILIRRLGLLIFFLLFPVIWLVMRHRDRKQHPEHYPMALPALANLAVVCGLLLGLFSLLWLVLQIIQVGTVVITGGHGQLGYTQLFVGIDRHMAWIYGLPILMALTSVALLVLALLSWRGKYWDRNRRIYFSILTGMALVYTFYLAQAGQLTVFF
;
A
#
# COMPACT_ATOMS: atom_id res chain seq x y z
N MET A 1 38.20 -22.31 4.84
CA MET A 1 39.01 -21.09 5.03
C MET A 1 39.59 -20.95 6.44
N ALA A 2 38.89 -21.32 7.52
CA ALA A 2 39.41 -21.16 8.90
C ALA A 2 40.66 -22.02 9.24
N GLN A 3 40.85 -23.17 8.58
CA GLN A 3 41.92 -24.14 8.89
C GLN A 3 43.36 -23.63 8.72
N GLY A 4 43.57 -22.48 8.07
CA GLY A 4 44.91 -21.91 7.83
C GLY A 4 45.31 -20.74 8.75
N LEU A 5 44.44 -20.31 9.67
CA LEU A 5 44.67 -19.14 10.51
C LEU A 5 45.03 -19.55 11.94
N SER A 6 46.11 -19.02 12.50
CA SER A 6 46.39 -19.14 13.95
C SER A 6 45.36 -18.32 14.73
N ASN A 7 44.80 -18.91 15.79
CA ASN A 7 43.72 -18.33 16.62
C ASN A 7 42.46 -18.03 15.80
N ASN A 8 41.71 -19.08 15.44
CA ASN A 8 40.43 -18.96 14.77
C ASN A 8 39.35 -19.74 15.56
N THR A 9 38.12 -19.24 15.52
CA THR A 9 36.94 -19.99 15.97
C THR A 9 35.95 -20.06 14.82
N PHE A 10 35.47 -21.26 14.51
CA PHE A 10 34.42 -21.48 13.50
C PHE A 10 33.09 -21.72 14.19
N VAL A 11 32.09 -20.90 13.87
CA VAL A 11 30.74 -21.00 14.42
C VAL A 11 29.74 -21.06 13.27
N VAL A 12 28.80 -22.00 13.33
CA VAL A 12 27.71 -22.13 12.37
C VAL A 12 26.44 -21.60 13.01
N PHE A 13 25.73 -20.75 12.27
CA PHE A 13 24.38 -20.30 12.64
C PHE A 13 23.38 -21.05 11.76
N PRO A 14 22.83 -22.18 12.23
CA PRO A 14 22.02 -23.07 11.39
C PRO A 14 20.74 -22.40 10.88
N ALA A 15 20.26 -21.37 11.58
CA ALA A 15 19.02 -20.69 11.24
C ALA A 15 19.18 -19.42 10.39
N ASN A 16 20.41 -19.08 9.98
CA ASN A 16 20.71 -17.84 9.27
C ASN A 16 21.33 -18.10 7.89
N GLY A 17 21.13 -17.15 6.97
CA GLY A 17 21.79 -17.13 5.66
C GLY A 17 23.02 -16.21 5.62
N HIS A 18 23.33 -15.67 4.43
CA HIS A 18 24.31 -14.59 4.28
C HIS A 18 23.88 -13.38 5.11
N GLY A 19 24.64 -13.04 6.14
CA GLY A 19 24.32 -11.98 7.09
C GLY A 19 24.27 -12.39 8.55
N ALA A 20 24.54 -13.65 8.89
CA ALA A 20 24.57 -14.14 10.27
C ALA A 20 25.45 -13.32 11.23
N ILE A 21 26.41 -12.54 10.72
CA ILE A 21 27.29 -11.62 11.47
C ILE A 21 26.57 -10.42 12.09
N GLY A 22 25.36 -10.07 11.63
CA GLY A 22 24.59 -8.91 12.10
C GLY A 22 23.73 -9.16 13.35
N THR A 23 23.68 -10.39 13.87
CA THR A 23 22.85 -10.73 15.03
C THR A 23 23.50 -10.28 16.34
N VAL A 24 22.71 -10.09 17.40
CA VAL A 24 23.24 -9.77 18.74
C VAL A 24 24.22 -10.86 19.21
N CYS A 25 23.89 -12.13 18.95
CA CYS A 25 24.73 -13.27 19.27
C CYS A 25 26.08 -13.24 18.53
N SER A 26 26.07 -13.04 17.21
CA SER A 26 27.31 -12.97 16.41
C SER A 26 28.17 -11.76 16.74
N VAL A 27 27.54 -10.61 17.01
CA VAL A 27 28.24 -9.39 17.41
C VAL A 27 28.91 -9.59 18.78
N GLY A 28 28.20 -10.22 19.73
CA GLY A 28 28.76 -10.58 21.04
C GLY A 28 29.96 -11.52 20.93
N MET A 29 29.82 -12.62 20.17
CA MET A 29 30.94 -13.55 19.95
C MET A 29 32.13 -12.90 19.25
N MET A 30 31.88 -12.00 18.31
CA MET A 30 32.95 -11.28 17.63
C MET A 30 33.65 -10.30 18.58
N ALA A 31 32.92 -9.61 19.45
CA ALA A 31 33.51 -8.75 20.48
C ALA A 31 34.36 -9.56 21.47
N GLU A 32 33.86 -10.70 21.97
CA GLU A 32 34.60 -11.59 22.86
C GLU A 32 35.89 -12.13 22.23
N PHE A 33 35.83 -12.52 20.96
CA PHE A 33 37.00 -12.99 20.22
C PHE A 33 38.03 -11.87 20.00
N LEU A 34 37.59 -10.64 19.72
CA LEU A 34 38.48 -9.48 19.57
C LEU A 34 39.14 -9.07 20.90
N ASP A 35 38.42 -9.20 22.01
CA ASP A 35 38.95 -8.91 23.35
C ASP A 35 39.99 -9.94 23.79
N ASN A 36 39.78 -11.23 23.49
CA ASN A 36 40.77 -12.28 23.79
C ASN A 36 40.75 -13.41 22.74
N PRO A 37 41.59 -13.34 21.70
CA PRO A 37 41.59 -14.31 20.61
C PRO A 37 42.13 -15.70 20.99
N ALA A 38 42.77 -15.83 22.16
CA ALA A 38 43.23 -17.12 22.68
C ALA A 38 42.11 -17.91 23.38
N ARG A 39 40.97 -17.27 23.67
CA ARG A 39 39.80 -17.88 24.30
C ARG A 39 38.68 -18.03 23.27
N SER A 40 38.05 -19.21 23.24
CA SER A 40 36.85 -19.40 22.42
C SER A 40 35.67 -18.63 23.01
N PRO A 41 34.93 -17.85 22.19
CA PRO A 41 33.72 -17.14 22.63
C PRO A 41 32.59 -18.11 22.99
N ASP A 42 31.61 -17.67 23.78
CA ASP A 42 30.42 -18.47 24.06
C ASP A 42 29.52 -18.56 22.82
N THR A 43 29.28 -19.79 22.36
CA THR A 43 28.49 -20.07 21.14
C THR A 43 27.08 -20.60 21.45
N SER A 44 26.68 -20.65 22.72
CA SER A 44 25.39 -21.19 23.16
C SER A 44 24.21 -20.57 22.41
N CYS A 45 24.25 -19.25 22.18
CA CYS A 45 23.19 -18.51 21.48
C CYS A 45 23.10 -18.79 19.96
N ALA A 46 24.09 -19.46 19.35
CA ALA A 46 24.11 -19.67 17.91
C ALA A 46 22.97 -20.57 17.42
N ASN A 47 22.45 -21.44 18.31
CA ASN A 47 21.37 -22.38 18.02
C ASN A 47 19.97 -21.86 18.40
N ASP A 48 19.87 -20.71 19.05
CA ASP A 48 18.59 -20.18 19.55
C ASP A 48 17.74 -19.55 18.43
N GLY A 49 18.30 -19.38 17.24
CA GLY A 49 17.59 -18.82 16.09
C GLY A 49 16.48 -19.75 15.59
N ALA A 50 15.26 -19.23 15.50
CA ALA A 50 14.15 -19.91 14.82
C ALA A 50 14.19 -19.62 13.31
N ILE A 51 14.11 -20.66 12.48
CA ILE A 51 13.96 -20.49 11.03
C ILE A 51 12.49 -20.23 10.73
N SER A 52 12.22 -19.12 10.06
CA SER A 52 10.90 -18.87 9.46
C SER A 52 11.05 -18.86 7.95
N PHE A 53 10.21 -19.65 7.28
CA PHE A 53 10.19 -19.74 5.83
C PHE A 53 9.12 -18.81 5.27
N ILE A 54 9.48 -18.07 4.22
CA ILE A 54 8.51 -17.38 3.38
C ILE A 54 7.86 -18.43 2.48
N SER A 55 6.55 -18.61 2.60
CA SER A 55 5.76 -19.59 1.86
C SER A 55 4.44 -18.96 1.41
N ASP A 56 3.76 -19.58 0.46
CA ASP A 56 2.42 -19.10 0.04
C ASP A 56 1.39 -19.19 1.19
N ALA A 57 1.64 -20.01 2.21
CA ALA A 57 0.75 -20.16 3.36
C ALA A 57 0.77 -18.92 4.27
N ASN A 58 1.93 -18.29 4.47
CA ASN A 58 2.10 -17.11 5.35
C ASN A 58 2.35 -15.80 4.60
N THR A 59 2.72 -15.86 3.31
CA THR A 59 3.06 -14.70 2.50
C THR A 59 2.27 -14.73 1.20
N LEU A 60 1.69 -13.60 0.85
CA LEU A 60 1.06 -13.35 -0.43
C LEU A 60 2.15 -12.93 -1.43
N ILE A 61 2.62 -13.90 -2.22
CA ILE A 61 3.69 -13.74 -3.21
C ILE A 61 3.06 -13.46 -4.57
N LYS A 62 2.88 -12.18 -4.92
CA LYS A 62 2.27 -11.77 -6.20
C LYS A 62 2.99 -10.56 -6.79
N PRO A 63 3.02 -10.37 -8.12
CA PRO A 63 3.70 -9.23 -8.73
C PRO A 63 3.23 -7.86 -8.17
N GLY A 64 1.94 -7.75 -7.83
CA GLY A 64 1.40 -6.51 -7.27
C GLY A 64 1.94 -6.15 -5.90
N THR A 65 2.35 -7.12 -5.09
CA THR A 65 2.89 -6.82 -3.75
C THR A 65 4.31 -6.27 -3.82
N VAL A 66 5.10 -6.74 -4.80
CA VAL A 66 6.48 -6.29 -5.04
C VAL A 66 6.54 -4.88 -5.60
N TRP A 67 5.60 -4.52 -6.48
CA TRP A 67 5.53 -3.18 -7.06
C TRP A 67 5.41 -2.07 -6.00
N LEU A 68 4.75 -2.37 -4.87
CA LEU A 68 4.67 -1.44 -3.76
C LEU A 68 6.05 -1.17 -3.17
N ALA A 69 6.80 -2.23 -2.85
CA ALA A 69 8.14 -2.13 -2.30
C ALA A 69 9.01 -1.28 -3.22
N ASP A 70 9.00 -1.57 -4.52
CA ASP A 70 9.74 -0.81 -5.51
C ASP A 70 9.33 0.68 -5.55
N SER A 71 8.02 0.97 -5.49
CA SER A 71 7.53 2.35 -5.54
C SER A 71 7.80 3.18 -4.28
N VAL A 72 7.92 2.55 -3.11
CA VAL A 72 8.18 3.23 -1.83
C VAL A 72 9.68 3.34 -1.57
N ILE A 73 10.42 2.29 -1.91
CA ILE A 73 11.84 2.12 -1.58
C ILE A 73 12.74 2.58 -2.73
N GLY A 74 12.39 2.25 -3.97
CA GLY A 74 13.17 2.55 -5.17
C GLY A 74 13.31 4.05 -5.48
N ALA A 75 12.77 4.92 -4.63
CA ALA A 75 12.88 6.37 -4.72
C ALA A 75 12.42 6.95 -6.07
N ASP A 76 11.52 6.28 -6.79
CA ASP A 76 10.87 6.82 -7.99
C ASP A 76 9.84 7.88 -7.57
N ARG A 77 10.36 9.06 -7.19
CA ARG A 77 9.60 10.24 -6.77
C ARG A 77 8.47 10.59 -7.75
N PRO A 78 8.67 10.52 -9.09
CA PRO A 78 7.58 10.69 -10.06
C PRO A 78 6.34 9.81 -9.80
N ILE A 79 6.52 8.53 -9.47
CA ILE A 79 5.40 7.62 -9.17
C ILE A 79 4.64 8.09 -7.93
N LEU A 80 5.37 8.43 -6.87
CA LEU A 80 4.77 8.86 -5.61
C LEU A 80 4.02 10.19 -5.77
N ILE A 81 4.60 11.15 -6.49
CA ILE A 81 3.97 12.44 -6.82
C ILE A 81 2.70 12.24 -7.65
N ARG A 82 2.73 11.38 -8.67
CA ARG A 82 1.55 11.09 -9.51
C ARG A 82 0.40 10.51 -8.68
N ARG A 83 0.69 9.61 -7.74
CA ARG A 83 -0.32 9.04 -6.83
C ARG A 83 -0.89 10.09 -5.89
N LEU A 84 -0.04 10.89 -5.25
CA LEU A 84 -0.48 11.96 -4.36
C LEU A 84 -1.33 12.99 -5.11
N GLY A 85 -0.94 13.36 -6.32
CA GLY A 85 -1.73 14.22 -7.20
C GLY A 85 -3.13 13.66 -7.44
N LEU A 86 -3.23 12.40 -7.86
CA LEU A 86 -4.53 11.73 -8.07
C LEU A 86 -5.36 11.66 -6.79
N LEU A 87 -4.74 11.34 -5.64
CA LEU A 87 -5.42 11.30 -4.35
C LEU A 87 -5.98 12.68 -3.96
N ILE A 88 -5.18 13.74 -4.12
CA ILE A 88 -5.61 15.12 -3.84
C ILE A 88 -6.84 15.46 -4.69
N PHE A 89 -6.84 15.09 -5.98
CA PHE A 89 -8.01 15.30 -6.84
C PHE A 89 -9.26 14.59 -6.31
N PHE A 90 -9.15 13.35 -5.83
CA PHE A 90 -10.30 12.62 -5.25
C PHE A 90 -10.76 13.21 -3.92
N LEU A 91 -9.85 13.72 -3.09
CA LEU A 91 -10.20 14.36 -1.81
C LEU A 91 -10.80 15.75 -2.01
N LEU A 92 -10.36 16.50 -3.03
CA LEU A 92 -10.91 17.81 -3.35
C LEU A 92 -12.33 17.71 -3.94
N PHE A 93 -12.67 16.60 -4.61
CA PHE A 93 -13.99 16.42 -5.22
C PHE A 93 -15.17 16.62 -4.25
N PRO A 94 -15.29 15.87 -3.14
CA PRO A 94 -16.42 16.04 -2.23
C PRO A 94 -16.45 17.44 -1.63
N VAL A 95 -15.28 18.05 -1.40
CA VAL A 95 -15.18 19.42 -0.86
C VAL A 95 -15.71 20.43 -1.87
N ILE A 96 -15.23 20.41 -3.11
CA ILE A 96 -15.68 21.31 -4.18
C ILE A 96 -17.17 21.12 -4.43
N TRP A 97 -17.65 19.88 -4.47
CA TRP A 97 -19.06 19.59 -4.67
C TRP A 97 -19.93 20.13 -3.53
N LEU A 98 -19.52 19.95 -2.27
CA LEU A 98 -20.22 20.51 -1.11
C LEU A 98 -20.25 22.04 -1.15
N VAL A 99 -19.14 22.68 -1.56
CA VAL A 99 -19.06 24.13 -1.73
C VAL A 99 -20.01 24.59 -2.84
N MET A 100 -19.99 23.95 -4.01
CA MET A 100 -20.91 24.27 -5.12
C MET A 100 -22.37 24.13 -4.67
N ARG A 101 -22.70 23.02 -3.99
CA ARG A 101 -24.04 22.80 -3.45
C ARG A 101 -24.45 23.88 -2.45
N HIS A 102 -23.54 24.26 -1.55
CA HIS A 102 -23.82 25.26 -0.53
C HIS A 102 -24.00 26.66 -1.13
N ARG A 103 -23.20 27.03 -2.14
CA ARG A 103 -23.33 28.30 -2.86
C ARG A 103 -24.64 28.36 -3.64
N ASP A 104 -24.96 27.32 -4.40
CA ASP A 104 -26.18 27.30 -5.21
C ASP A 104 -27.44 27.33 -4.33
N ARG A 105 -27.43 26.67 -3.15
CA ARG A 105 -28.53 26.74 -2.18
C ARG A 105 -28.75 28.15 -1.64
N LYS A 106 -27.69 28.96 -1.51
CA LYS A 106 -27.78 30.36 -1.05
C LYS A 106 -28.23 31.31 -2.15
N GLN A 107 -27.76 31.10 -3.38
CA GLN A 107 -28.03 32.01 -4.50
C GLN A 107 -29.42 31.81 -5.11
N HIS A 108 -29.92 30.56 -5.14
CA HIS A 108 -31.19 30.23 -5.77
C HIS A 108 -32.02 29.29 -4.90
N PRO A 109 -32.52 29.76 -3.73
CA PRO A 109 -33.31 28.94 -2.81
C PRO A 109 -34.60 28.40 -3.47
N GLU A 110 -35.08 29.10 -4.51
CA GLU A 110 -36.36 28.87 -5.19
C GLU A 110 -36.27 27.79 -6.28
N HIS A 111 -35.05 27.49 -6.74
CA HIS A 111 -34.78 26.51 -7.81
C HIS A 111 -34.29 25.14 -7.28
N TYR A 112 -34.24 24.96 -5.96
CA TYR A 112 -33.93 23.66 -5.36
C TYR A 112 -35.22 22.86 -5.14
N PRO A 113 -35.60 21.92 -6.03
CA PRO A 113 -36.63 20.95 -5.67
C PRO A 113 -36.17 20.23 -4.41
N MET A 114 -37.04 20.16 -3.39
CA MET A 114 -36.71 19.54 -2.09
C MET A 114 -36.19 18.10 -2.20
N ALA A 115 -36.49 17.41 -3.31
CA ALA A 115 -35.94 16.11 -3.64
C ALA A 115 -34.90 16.24 -4.75
N LEU A 116 -33.61 16.17 -4.40
CA LEU A 116 -32.59 15.79 -5.36
C LEU A 116 -32.96 14.40 -5.94
N PRO A 117 -32.83 14.18 -7.26
CA PRO A 117 -32.97 12.84 -7.80
C PRO A 117 -31.99 11.91 -7.08
N ALA A 118 -32.45 10.76 -6.59
CA ALA A 118 -31.65 9.84 -5.77
C ALA A 118 -30.26 9.52 -6.37
N LEU A 119 -30.19 9.50 -7.71
CA LEU A 119 -28.98 9.35 -8.50
C LEU A 119 -27.90 10.40 -8.19
N ALA A 120 -28.29 11.64 -7.92
CA ALA A 120 -27.35 12.70 -7.64
C ALA A 120 -26.67 12.54 -6.27
N ASN A 121 -27.42 12.08 -5.27
CA ASN A 121 -26.86 11.74 -3.97
C ASN A 121 -25.97 10.51 -4.06
N LEU A 122 -26.36 9.51 -4.86
CA LEU A 122 -25.57 8.30 -5.07
C LEU A 122 -24.19 8.62 -5.68
N ALA A 123 -24.13 9.51 -6.66
CA ALA A 123 -22.87 9.95 -7.27
C ALA A 123 -21.88 10.57 -6.27
N VAL A 124 -22.40 11.35 -5.32
CA VAL A 124 -21.60 11.97 -4.25
C VAL A 124 -21.11 10.91 -3.27
N VAL A 125 -21.98 9.98 -2.89
CA VAL A 125 -21.62 8.86 -2.02
C VAL A 125 -20.54 8.01 -2.67
N CYS A 126 -20.66 7.68 -3.96
CA CYS A 126 -19.63 6.96 -4.70
C CYS A 126 -18.30 7.75 -4.75
N GLY A 127 -18.34 9.06 -4.99
CA GLY A 127 -17.12 9.88 -4.98
C GLY A 127 -16.44 9.94 -3.60
N LEU A 128 -17.24 10.07 -2.53
CA LEU A 128 -16.76 10.02 -1.14
C LEU A 128 -16.15 8.65 -0.80
N LEU A 129 -16.83 7.57 -1.16
CA LEU A 129 -16.34 6.21 -0.94
C LEU A 129 -15.04 5.95 -1.70
N LEU A 130 -14.94 6.40 -2.96
CA LEU A 130 -13.70 6.29 -3.73
C LEU A 130 -12.53 7.03 -3.06
N GLY A 131 -12.76 8.27 -2.63
CA GLY A 131 -11.74 9.06 -1.91
C GLY A 131 -11.34 8.41 -0.59
N LEU A 132 -12.32 7.91 0.18
CA LEU A 132 -12.10 7.22 1.45
C LEU A 132 -11.31 5.91 1.26
N PHE A 133 -11.70 5.06 0.31
CA PHE A 133 -10.98 3.81 0.03
C PHE A 133 -9.57 4.07 -0.46
N SER A 134 -9.37 5.09 -1.30
CA SER A 134 -8.04 5.50 -1.78
C SER A 134 -7.14 5.96 -0.63
N LEU A 135 -7.67 6.80 0.27
CA LEU A 135 -6.94 7.28 1.44
C LEU A 135 -6.63 6.14 2.41
N LEU A 136 -7.63 5.31 2.74
CA LEU A 136 -7.48 4.17 3.64
C LEU A 136 -6.45 3.18 3.09
N TRP A 137 -6.50 2.90 1.80
CA TRP A 137 -5.52 2.04 1.14
C TRP A 137 -4.11 2.61 1.26
N LEU A 138 -3.90 3.90 0.97
CA LEU A 138 -2.59 4.53 1.10
C LEU A 138 -2.06 4.48 2.54
N VAL A 139 -2.89 4.81 3.53
CA VAL A 139 -2.50 4.80 4.94
C VAL A 139 -2.13 3.38 5.39
N LEU A 140 -2.96 2.39 5.06
CA LEU A 140 -2.70 1.00 5.43
C LEU A 140 -1.43 0.46 4.75
N GLN A 141 -1.15 0.86 3.51
CA GLN A 141 0.09 0.50 2.83
C GLN A 141 1.32 1.12 3.50
N ILE A 142 1.25 2.38 3.92
CA ILE A 142 2.34 3.02 4.67
C ILE A 142 2.57 2.30 6.00
N ILE A 143 1.50 1.98 6.74
CA ILE A 143 1.58 1.24 8.00
C ILE A 143 2.22 -0.13 7.74
N GLN A 144 1.77 -0.84 6.72
CA GLN A 144 2.28 -2.16 6.37
C GLN A 144 3.77 -2.16 6.00
N VAL A 145 4.20 -1.20 5.17
CA VAL A 145 5.63 -1.06 4.84
C VAL A 145 6.43 -0.67 6.09
N GLY A 146 5.92 0.27 6.88
CA GLY A 146 6.56 0.72 8.11
C GLY A 146 6.70 -0.40 9.14
N THR A 147 5.67 -1.22 9.35
CA THR A 147 5.74 -2.36 10.27
C THR A 147 6.76 -3.36 9.78
N VAL A 148 6.73 -3.77 8.50
CA VAL A 148 7.70 -4.73 7.96
C VAL A 148 9.15 -4.24 8.08
N VAL A 149 9.40 -2.94 7.87
CA VAL A 149 10.73 -2.32 8.03
C VAL A 149 11.17 -2.28 9.49
N ILE A 150 10.27 -1.91 10.42
CA ILE A 150 10.63 -1.69 11.84
C ILE A 150 10.68 -3.01 12.62
N THR A 151 9.71 -3.91 12.42
CA THR A 151 9.58 -5.11 13.26
C THR A 151 10.43 -6.27 12.77
N GLY A 152 11.08 -6.15 11.59
CA GLY A 152 11.87 -7.24 11.02
C GLY A 152 11.01 -8.49 10.88
N GLY A 153 9.98 -8.41 10.05
CA GLY A 153 9.11 -9.56 9.74
C GLY A 153 9.97 -10.80 9.50
N HIS A 154 9.84 -11.79 10.39
CA HIS A 154 10.62 -13.03 10.35
C HIS A 154 12.16 -12.86 10.43
N GLY A 155 12.66 -11.95 11.28
CA GLY A 155 14.09 -11.75 11.55
C GLY A 155 14.68 -10.49 10.90
N GLN A 156 15.99 -10.43 10.68
CA GLN A 156 16.65 -9.29 9.99
C GLN A 156 16.27 -9.15 8.49
N LEU A 157 15.28 -9.91 8.02
CA LEU A 157 14.85 -9.99 6.62
C LEU A 157 13.63 -9.11 6.29
N GLY A 158 13.16 -8.26 7.20
CA GLY A 158 11.98 -7.42 6.95
C GLY A 158 12.05 -6.66 5.62
N TYR A 159 13.21 -6.10 5.29
CA TYR A 159 13.40 -5.40 4.01
C TYR A 159 13.35 -6.33 2.79
N THR A 160 13.94 -7.52 2.87
CA THR A 160 13.93 -8.49 1.75
C THR A 160 12.55 -9.12 1.58
N GLN A 161 11.78 -9.27 2.65
CA GLN A 161 10.40 -9.77 2.60
C GLN A 161 9.52 -8.89 1.69
N LEU A 162 9.70 -7.56 1.72
CA LEU A 162 8.94 -6.63 0.85
C LEU A 162 9.13 -6.91 -0.65
N PHE A 163 10.29 -7.44 -1.06
CA PHE A 163 10.56 -7.80 -2.45
C PHE A 163 10.03 -9.18 -2.85
N VAL A 164 9.62 -9.99 -1.88
CA VAL A 164 9.04 -11.32 -2.13
C VAL A 164 7.52 -11.23 -2.08
N GLY A 165 6.97 -10.53 -1.09
CA GLY A 165 5.54 -10.43 -0.93
C GLY A 165 5.15 -9.72 0.34
N ILE A 166 3.90 -9.91 0.74
CA ILE A 166 3.39 -9.35 1.99
C ILE A 166 2.87 -10.44 2.89
N ASP A 167 2.86 -10.19 4.19
CA ASP A 167 2.26 -11.14 5.12
C ASP A 167 0.77 -11.32 4.82
N ARG A 168 0.33 -12.58 4.77
CA ARG A 168 -1.02 -12.98 4.38
C ARG A 168 -2.08 -12.46 5.35
N HIS A 169 -1.75 -12.18 6.62
CA HIS A 169 -2.70 -11.54 7.54
C HIS A 169 -3.09 -10.12 7.12
N MET A 170 -2.28 -9.45 6.28
CA MET A 170 -2.54 -8.13 5.70
C MET A 170 -3.16 -8.20 4.30
N ALA A 171 -3.42 -9.40 3.76
CA ALA A 171 -3.93 -9.56 2.39
C ALA A 171 -5.27 -8.83 2.17
N TRP A 172 -6.09 -8.68 3.20
CA TRP A 172 -7.39 -7.99 3.12
C TRP A 172 -7.29 -6.53 2.64
N ILE A 173 -6.14 -5.86 2.84
CA ILE A 173 -5.90 -4.48 2.37
C ILE A 173 -6.03 -4.40 0.84
N TYR A 174 -5.71 -5.48 0.14
CA TYR A 174 -5.81 -5.59 -1.32
C TYR A 174 -7.25 -5.78 -1.82
N GLY A 175 -8.22 -5.90 -0.92
CA GLY A 175 -9.63 -5.73 -1.27
C GLY A 175 -10.00 -4.29 -1.63
N LEU A 176 -9.28 -3.29 -1.11
CA LEU A 176 -9.59 -1.87 -1.34
C LEU A 176 -9.45 -1.45 -2.81
N PRO A 177 -8.38 -1.81 -3.55
CA PRO A 177 -8.29 -1.56 -4.99
C PRO A 177 -9.48 -2.13 -5.79
N ILE A 178 -10.00 -3.31 -5.40
CA ILE A 178 -11.17 -3.92 -6.05
C ILE A 178 -12.42 -3.07 -5.78
N LEU A 179 -12.64 -2.64 -4.53
CA LEU A 179 -13.75 -1.74 -4.18
C LEU A 179 -13.65 -0.40 -4.92
N MET A 180 -12.44 0.14 -5.08
CA MET A 180 -12.20 1.36 -5.85
C MET A 180 -12.51 1.16 -7.34
N ALA A 181 -12.17 0.00 -7.92
CA ALA A 181 -12.52 -0.34 -9.29
C ALA A 181 -14.04 -0.40 -9.49
N LEU A 182 -14.75 -1.11 -8.61
CA LEU A 182 -16.21 -1.21 -8.63
C LEU A 182 -16.88 0.16 -8.49
N THR A 183 -16.38 0.99 -7.57
CA THR A 183 -16.89 2.35 -7.36
C THR A 183 -16.64 3.24 -8.57
N SER A 184 -15.49 3.09 -9.25
CA SER A 184 -15.17 3.82 -10.48
C SER A 184 -16.09 3.44 -11.65
N VAL A 185 -16.44 2.16 -11.77
CA VAL A 185 -17.44 1.69 -12.74
C VAL A 185 -18.83 2.25 -12.42
N ALA A 186 -19.21 2.29 -11.14
CA ALA A 186 -20.48 2.89 -10.72
C ALA A 186 -20.53 4.39 -11.07
N LEU A 187 -19.44 5.13 -10.82
CA LEU A 187 -19.31 6.54 -11.23
C LEU A 187 -19.46 6.71 -12.74
N LEU A 188 -18.88 5.81 -13.54
CA LEU A 188 -19.03 5.83 -15.00
C LEU A 188 -20.48 5.68 -15.45
N VAL A 189 -21.19 4.70 -14.89
CA VAL A 189 -22.62 4.51 -15.20
C VAL A 189 -23.42 5.75 -14.81
N LEU A 190 -23.17 6.32 -13.63
CA LEU A 190 -23.84 7.55 -13.18
C LEU A 190 -23.51 8.75 -14.06
N ALA A 191 -22.28 8.84 -14.57
CA ALA A 191 -21.87 9.92 -15.48
C ALA A 191 -22.64 9.81 -16.79
N LEU A 192 -22.73 8.62 -17.38
CA LEU A 192 -23.50 8.36 -18.60
C LEU A 192 -25.00 8.65 -18.40
N LEU A 193 -25.58 8.20 -17.28
CA LEU A 193 -26.98 8.48 -16.94
C LEU A 193 -27.23 9.98 -16.74
N SER A 194 -26.26 10.71 -16.16
CA SER A 194 -26.36 12.16 -15.98
C SER A 194 -26.47 12.92 -17.31
N TRP A 195 -25.71 12.47 -18.32
CA TRP A 195 -25.78 13.05 -19.67
C TRP A 195 -27.10 12.71 -20.36
N ARG A 196 -27.57 11.46 -20.24
CA ARG A 196 -28.82 11.00 -20.85
C ARG A 196 -30.05 11.65 -20.24
N GLY A 197 -30.15 11.69 -18.91
CA GLY A 197 -31.31 12.22 -18.19
C GLY A 197 -31.30 13.73 -17.98
N LYS A 198 -30.20 14.42 -18.34
CA LYS A 198 -30.01 15.87 -18.10
C LYS A 198 -30.29 16.28 -16.64
N TYR A 199 -30.00 15.40 -15.68
CA TYR A 199 -30.30 15.60 -14.26
C TYR A 199 -29.56 16.77 -13.61
N TRP A 200 -28.48 17.25 -14.24
CA TRP A 200 -27.66 18.36 -13.79
C TRP A 200 -27.44 19.38 -14.89
N ASP A 201 -27.02 20.58 -14.52
CA ASP A 201 -26.49 21.59 -15.44
C ASP A 201 -25.26 21.05 -16.20
N ARG A 202 -24.89 21.74 -17.27
CA ARG A 202 -23.79 21.32 -18.15
C ARG A 202 -22.45 21.30 -17.41
N ASN A 203 -22.22 22.24 -16.49
CA ASN A 203 -20.93 22.38 -15.81
C ASN A 203 -20.72 21.24 -14.81
N ARG A 204 -21.73 20.89 -14.01
CA ARG A 204 -21.66 19.74 -13.10
C ARG A 204 -21.47 18.41 -13.85
N ARG A 205 -22.10 18.23 -15.01
CA ARG A 205 -21.90 17.03 -15.85
C ARG A 205 -20.48 16.90 -16.35
N ILE A 206 -19.90 17.99 -16.85
CA ILE A 206 -18.51 18.02 -17.31
C ILE A 206 -17.58 17.70 -16.14
N TYR A 207 -17.76 18.37 -15.01
CA TYR A 207 -16.97 18.15 -13.80
C TYR A 207 -17.01 16.69 -13.33
N PHE A 208 -18.21 16.11 -13.25
CA PHE A 208 -18.40 14.72 -12.83
C PHE A 208 -17.81 13.72 -13.82
N SER A 209 -17.85 14.04 -15.13
CA SER A 209 -17.23 13.20 -16.17
C SER A 209 -15.70 13.22 -16.07
N ILE A 210 -15.10 14.38 -15.78
CA ILE A 210 -13.66 14.51 -15.56
C ILE A 210 -13.25 13.67 -14.34
N LEU A 211 -13.97 13.79 -13.22
CA LEU A 211 -13.70 12.97 -12.04
C LEU A 211 -13.77 11.47 -12.35
N THR A 212 -14.82 11.06 -13.06
CA THR A 212 -15.01 9.67 -13.48
C THR A 212 -13.83 9.20 -14.34
N GLY A 213 -13.39 10.03 -15.30
CA GLY A 213 -12.21 9.73 -16.11
C GLY A 213 -10.95 9.56 -15.26
N MET A 214 -10.73 10.44 -14.28
CA MET A 214 -9.61 10.31 -13.34
C MET A 214 -9.71 9.02 -12.49
N ALA A 215 -10.90 8.67 -12.01
CA ALA A 215 -11.17 7.45 -11.27
C ALA A 215 -10.77 6.20 -12.09
N LEU A 216 -11.19 6.15 -13.35
CA LEU A 216 -10.83 5.07 -14.27
C LEU A 216 -9.33 5.01 -14.54
N VAL A 217 -8.68 6.14 -14.79
CA VAL A 217 -7.21 6.20 -14.98
C VAL A 217 -6.48 5.69 -13.74
N TYR A 218 -6.95 6.06 -12.56
CA TYR A 218 -6.34 5.62 -11.30
C TYR A 218 -6.57 4.12 -11.05
N THR A 219 -7.78 3.62 -11.26
CA THR A 219 -8.06 2.18 -11.20
C THR A 219 -7.22 1.40 -12.21
N PHE A 220 -7.11 1.88 -13.45
CA PHE A 220 -6.30 1.24 -14.48
C PHE A 220 -4.82 1.22 -14.09
N TYR A 221 -4.32 2.30 -13.48
CA TYR A 221 -2.96 2.35 -12.94
C TYR A 221 -2.73 1.29 -11.85
N LEU A 222 -3.68 1.13 -10.93
CA LEU A 222 -3.63 0.06 -9.91
C LEU A 222 -3.71 -1.34 -10.55
N ALA A 223 -4.49 -1.50 -11.62
CA ALA A 223 -4.58 -2.76 -12.36
C ALA A 223 -3.25 -3.13 -13.04
N GLN A 224 -2.60 -2.17 -13.71
CA GLN A 224 -1.27 -2.36 -14.32
C GLN A 224 -0.21 -2.72 -13.28
N ALA A 225 -0.34 -2.17 -12.08
CA ALA A 225 0.49 -2.50 -10.92
C ALA A 225 0.11 -3.85 -10.27
N GLY A 226 -0.75 -4.66 -10.88
CA GLY A 226 -1.17 -5.98 -10.37
C GLY A 226 -2.01 -5.94 -9.09
N GLN A 227 -2.45 -4.76 -8.64
CA GLN A 227 -3.17 -4.60 -7.35
C GLN A 227 -4.58 -5.21 -7.38
N LEU A 228 -5.19 -5.31 -8.56
CA LEU A 228 -6.52 -5.93 -8.73
C LEU A 228 -6.47 -7.45 -8.87
N THR A 229 -5.29 -8.01 -9.14
CA THR A 229 -5.12 -9.44 -9.42
C THR A 229 -4.40 -10.17 -8.31
N VAL A 230 -4.23 -9.55 -7.14
CA VAL A 230 -3.46 -10.16 -6.04
C VAL A 230 -4.09 -11.46 -5.51
N PHE A 231 -5.40 -11.66 -5.69
CA PHE A 231 -6.09 -12.89 -5.26
C PHE A 231 -6.21 -13.96 -6.35
N PHE A 232 -5.77 -13.67 -7.58
CA PHE A 232 -5.86 -14.58 -8.73
C PHE A 232 -4.44 -14.98 -9.18
#